data_AF-A0A2N1VG13-F1
#
_entry.id   AF-A0A2N1VG13-F1
#
_cell.length_a   1.000
_cell.length_b   1.000
_cell.length_c   1.000
_cell.angle_alpha   90.00
_cell.angle_beta   90.00
_cell.angle_gamma   90.00
#
_symmetry.space_group_name_H-M   'P 1'
#
loop_
_entity.id
_entity.type
_entity.pdbx_description
1 polymer ?
#
loop_
_entity_poly.entity_id
_entity_poly.type
_entity_poly.pdbx_seq_one_letter_code
_entity_poly.pdbx_strand_id
1 'polypeptide(L)'
;MRYNLIMIILFLAGCTASIVYSSEEEKLYYDKCGGCHRVYSKSEINSGKVKNDIDGMSKKARLNGAEKKMIIEYLSNRQAVK
;
A
#
# COMPACT_ATOMS: atom_id res chain seq x y z
N MET A 1 -45.31 11.05 14.80
CA MET A 1 -44.45 9.85 14.72
C MET A 1 -44.14 9.47 13.26
N ARG A 2 -43.46 10.34 12.50
CA ARG A 2 -43.15 10.10 11.06
C ARG A 2 -41.66 10.27 10.70
N TYR A 3 -40.82 10.70 11.65
CA TYR A 3 -39.39 10.95 11.43
C TYR A 3 -38.48 9.78 11.87
N ASN A 4 -39.03 8.77 12.57
CA ASN A 4 -38.25 7.61 13.06
C ASN A 4 -37.92 6.58 11.98
N LEU A 5 -38.60 6.58 10.82
CA LEU A 5 -38.31 5.63 9.74
C LEU A 5 -37.14 6.09 8.85
N ILE A 6 -36.88 7.40 8.79
CA ILE A 6 -35.85 8.00 7.91
C ILE A 6 -34.44 7.78 8.46
N MET A 7 -34.27 7.71 9.79
CA MET A 7 -32.97 7.50 10.44
C MET A 7 -32.44 6.07 10.32
N ILE A 8 -33.28 5.09 9.99
CA ILE A 8 -32.89 3.68 9.84
C ILE A 8 -32.25 3.41 8.46
N ILE A 9 -32.63 4.18 7.44
CA ILE A 9 -32.16 3.98 6.04
C ILE A 9 -30.74 4.54 5.83
N LEU A 10 -30.28 5.49 6.66
CA LEU A 10 -28.95 6.10 6.56
C LEU A 10 -27.80 5.21 7.07
N PHE A 11 -28.09 4.04 7.67
CA PHE A 11 -27.06 3.15 8.21
C PHE A 11 -26.52 2.09 7.23
N LEU A 12 -27.14 1.91 6.06
CA LEU A 12 -26.83 0.80 5.13
C LEU A 12 -25.91 1.17 3.95
N ALA A 13 -25.50 2.44 3.81
CA ALA A 13 -24.64 2.90 2.72
C ALA A 13 -23.16 3.05 3.12
N GLY A 14 -22.74 2.45 4.24
CA GLY A 14 -21.33 2.35 4.61
C GLY A 14 -20.62 1.27 3.80
N CYS A 15 -20.49 1.45 2.48
CA CYS A 15 -19.56 0.65 1.69
C CYS A 15 -18.16 1.01 2.16
N THR A 16 -17.62 0.26 3.14
CA THR A 16 -16.21 0.34 3.48
C THR A 16 -15.44 -0.22 2.29
N ALA A 17 -15.06 0.66 1.36
CA ALA A 17 -14.15 0.34 0.27
C ALA A 17 -12.83 -0.12 0.90
N SER A 18 -12.71 -1.43 1.08
CA SER A 18 -11.49 -2.04 1.58
C SER A 18 -10.49 -2.04 0.43
N ILE A 19 -9.31 -1.48 0.64
CA ILE A 19 -8.23 -1.57 -0.34
C ILE A 19 -7.84 -3.04 -0.42
N VAL A 20 -8.11 -3.67 -1.57
CA VAL A 20 -7.70 -5.03 -1.86
C VAL A 20 -6.30 -4.98 -2.44
N TYR A 21 -5.32 -5.46 -1.68
CA TYR A 21 -3.96 -5.66 -2.17
C TYR A 21 -3.85 -7.06 -2.78
N SER A 22 -3.12 -7.18 -3.88
CA SER A 22 -2.92 -8.43 -4.62
C SER A 22 -1.96 -9.39 -3.90
N SER A 23 -1.13 -8.89 -2.99
CA SER A 23 -0.18 -9.69 -2.21
C SER A 23 0.20 -9.05 -0.86
N GLU A 24 0.85 -9.81 0.02
CA GLU A 24 1.36 -9.30 1.30
C GLU A 24 2.48 -8.28 1.11
N GLU A 25 3.34 -8.48 0.11
CA GLU A 25 4.43 -7.56 -0.21
C GLU A 25 3.92 -6.23 -0.75
N GLU A 26 2.84 -6.26 -1.54
CA GLU A 26 2.15 -5.05 -1.99
C GLU A 26 1.59 -4.28 -0.80
N LYS A 27 0.84 -4.96 0.08
CA LYS A 27 0.30 -4.34 1.29
C LYS A 27 1.41 -3.70 2.13
N LEU A 28 2.51 -4.42 2.35
CA LEU A 28 3.66 -3.90 3.10
C LEU A 28 4.28 -2.68 2.42
N TYR A 29 4.41 -2.71 1.09
CA TYR A 29 4.95 -1.59 0.33
C TYR A 29 4.11 -0.33 0.54
N TYR A 30 2.78 -0.42 0.40
CA TYR A 30 1.89 0.73 0.61
C TYR A 30 1.90 1.22 2.06
N ASP A 31 1.92 0.31 3.04
CA ASP A 31 1.96 0.64 4.47
C ASP A 31 3.26 1.38 4.85
N LYS A 32 4.42 0.85 4.45
CA LYS A 32 5.72 1.40 4.83
C LYS A 32 6.15 2.60 4.00
N CYS A 33 5.90 2.58 2.68
CA CYS A 33 6.35 3.63 1.78
C CYS A 33 5.33 4.78 1.63
N GLY A 34 4.09 4.60 2.09
CA GLY A 34 3.05 5.65 2.06
C GLY A 34 3.03 6.59 3.26
N GLY A 35 3.79 6.28 4.32
CA GLY A 35 3.76 7.06 5.56
C GLY A 35 4.43 8.43 5.51
N CYS A 36 5.33 8.66 4.55
CA CYS A 36 6.15 9.89 4.49
C CYS A 36 5.93 10.71 3.21
N HIS A 37 5.52 10.08 2.12
CA HIS A 37 5.26 10.71 0.83
C HIS A 37 4.27 9.85 0.04
N ARG A 38 3.80 10.34 -1.10
CA ARG A 38 2.99 9.55 -2.03
C ARG A 38 3.75 8.29 -2.43
N VAL A 39 3.08 7.14 -2.38
CA VAL A 39 3.62 5.87 -2.89
C VAL A 39 3.82 5.96 -4.40
N TYR A 40 5.02 5.60 -4.88
CA TYR A 40 5.31 5.54 -6.30
C TYR A 40 4.75 4.25 -6.89
N SER A 41 4.15 4.34 -8.08
CA SER A 41 3.77 3.15 -8.83
C SER A 41 5.01 2.42 -9.36
N LYS A 42 4.90 1.11 -9.60
CA LYS A 42 6.04 0.31 -10.11
C LYS A 42 6.64 0.85 -11.42
N SER A 43 5.83 1.50 -12.25
CA SER A 43 6.28 2.10 -13.53
C SER A 43 7.12 3.36 -13.34
N GLU A 44 6.97 4.05 -12.22
CA GLU A 44 7.77 5.25 -11.87
C GLU A 44 9.15 4.89 -11.29
N ILE A 45 9.34 3.63 -10.90
CA ILE A 45 10.52 3.18 -10.17
C ILE A 45 11.55 2.58 -11.12
N ASN A 46 12.80 3.03 -11.01
CA ASN A 46 13.91 2.45 -11.76
C ASN A 46 14.38 1.15 -11.09
N SER A 47 14.06 0.01 -11.71
CA SER A 47 14.44 -1.31 -11.19
C SER A 47 15.95 -1.49 -10.95
N GLY A 48 16.81 -0.76 -11.67
CA GLY A 48 18.27 -0.80 -11.46
C GLY A 48 18.77 -0.09 -10.20
N LYS A 49 17.90 0.70 -9.54
CA LYS A 49 18.25 1.48 -8.33
C LYS A 49 17.44 1.11 -7.09
N VAL A 50 16.38 0.31 -7.24
CA VAL A 50 15.47 -0.12 -6.15
C VAL A 50 16.22 -0.50 -4.87
N LYS A 51 17.25 -1.34 -4.96
CA LYS A 51 18.01 -1.75 -3.77
C LYS A 51 18.62 -0.56 -3.06
N ASN A 52 19.32 0.33 -3.78
CA ASN A 52 19.97 1.49 -3.19
C ASN A 52 18.96 2.48 -2.58
N ASP A 53 17.82 2.67 -3.25
CA ASP A 53 16.76 3.57 -2.77
C ASP A 53 16.14 3.03 -1.47
N ILE A 54 15.79 1.74 -1.44
CA ILE A 54 15.24 1.09 -0.23
C ILE A 54 16.28 1.05 0.89
N ASP A 55 17.56 0.78 0.60
CA ASP A 55 18.65 0.85 1.57
C ASP A 55 18.72 2.22 2.22
N GLY A 56 18.69 3.30 1.42
CA GLY A 56 18.75 4.68 1.89
C GLY A 56 17.54 5.10 2.73
N MET A 57 16.37 4.52 2.49
CA MET A 57 15.14 4.85 3.24
C MET A 57 14.87 3.92 4.43
N SER A 58 15.48 2.73 4.46
CA SER A 58 15.17 1.66 5.43
C SER A 58 15.10 2.11 6.89
N LYS A 59 16.09 2.88 7.35
CA LYS A 59 16.13 3.39 8.73
C LYS A 59 14.98 4.35 9.03
N LYS A 60 14.64 5.25 8.09
CA LYS A 60 13.56 6.24 8.25
C LYS A 60 12.18 5.58 8.16
N ALA A 61 12.02 4.63 7.24
CA ALA A 61 10.80 3.83 7.08
C ALA A 61 10.67 2.70 8.12
N ARG A 62 11.65 2.56 9.03
CA ARG A 62 11.70 1.54 10.09
C ARG A 62 11.52 0.12 9.54
N LEU A 63 12.18 -0.15 8.42
CA LEU A 63 12.20 -1.47 7.78
C LEU A 63 13.20 -2.39 8.47
N ASN A 64 12.76 -3.58 8.84
CA ASN A 64 13.65 -4.67 9.21
C ASN A 64 14.20 -5.40 7.97
N GLY A 65 15.12 -6.35 8.18
CA GLY A 65 15.78 -7.06 7.08
C GLY A 65 14.83 -7.87 6.19
N ALA A 66 13.80 -8.48 6.77
CA ALA A 66 12.81 -9.25 6.03
C ALA A 66 11.88 -8.34 5.21
N GLU A 67 11.34 -7.30 5.84
CA GLU A 67 10.50 -6.28 5.18
C GLU A 67 11.21 -5.64 3.99
N LYS A 68 12.49 -5.29 4.18
CA LYS A 68 13.35 -4.76 3.12
C LYS A 68 13.45 -5.70 1.93
N LYS A 69 13.66 -7.00 2.18
CA LYS A 69 13.78 -8.00 1.12
C LYS A 69 12.46 -8.14 0.35
N MET A 70 11.33 -8.21 1.05
CA MET A 70 10.00 -8.34 0.43
C MET A 70 9.66 -7.13 -0.44
N ILE A 71 9.94 -5.91 0.02
CA ILE A 71 9.71 -4.69 -0.78
C ILE A 71 10.60 -4.69 -2.03
N ILE A 72 11.89 -5.04 -1.89
CA ILE A 72 12.80 -5.12 -3.05
C ILE A 72 12.29 -6.15 -4.07
N GLU A 73 11.84 -7.33 -3.61
CA GLU A 73 11.28 -8.37 -4.47
C GLU A 73 10.00 -7.90 -5.18
N TYR A 74 9.07 -7.27 -4.45
CA TYR A 74 7.83 -6.72 -5.02
C TYR A 74 8.10 -5.69 -6.11
N LEU A 75 9.04 -4.77 -5.89
CA LEU A 75 9.39 -3.71 -6.85
C LEU A 75 10.24 -4.22 -8.02
N SER A 76 11.01 -5.29 -7.82
CA SER A 76 11.83 -5.91 -8.88
C SER A 76 11.00 -6.83 -9.79
N ASN A 77 9.92 -7.41 -9.25
CA ASN A 77 9.05 -8.29 -10.01
C ASN A 77 8.05 -7.47 -10.86
N ARG A 78 8.34 -7.37 -12.16
CA ARG A 78 7.50 -6.69 -13.17
C ARG A 78 6.30 -7.52 -13.64
N GLN A 79 5.74 -8.41 -12.81
CA GLN A 79 4.44 -8.97 -13.14
C GLN A 79 3.40 -7.85 -13.01
N ALA A 80 3.02 -7.34 -14.19
CA ALA A 80 2.01 -6.33 -14.39
C ALA A 80 0.73 -6.74 -13.66
N VAL A 81 0.23 -5.83 -12.83
CA VAL A 81 -1.19 -5.82 -12.46
C VAL A 81 -1.95 -5.82 -13.79
N LYS A 82 -2.64 -6.94 -14.08
CA LYS A 82 -3.55 -7.06 -15.21
C LYS A 82 -4.83 -6.29 -14.93
#